data_AF-A0A836VEU0-F1
#
_entry.id   AF-A0A836VEU0-F1
#
_cell.length_a   1.000
_cell.length_b   1.000
_cell.length_c   1.000
_cell.angle_alpha   90.00
_cell.angle_beta   90.00
_cell.angle_gamma   90.00
#
_symmetry.space_group_name_H-M   'P 1'
#
loop_
_entity.id
_entity.type
_entity.pdbx_description
1 polymer ?
#
loop_
_entity_poly.entity_id
_entity_poly.type
_entity_poly.pdbx_seq_one_letter_code
_entity_poly.pdbx_strand_id
1 'polypeptide(L)'
;MSETPNKIEFKMLDHERLENDFVSFKLEDGTIVKVKVDLDRVGIAINFTNPDGTPHYAINTSVKLSIIPKNKKFSVEKKSVKGKQSSPPNQMFS
;
A
#
# COMPACT_ATOMS: atom_id res chain seq x y z
N MET A 1 -30.65 22.43 34.11
CA MET A 1 -30.91 21.92 32.75
C MET A 1 -29.57 21.80 32.03
N SER A 2 -28.89 20.67 32.18
CA SER A 2 -27.66 20.37 31.45
C SER A 2 -28.07 19.66 30.16
N GLU A 3 -28.05 20.37 29.03
CA GLU A 3 -28.12 19.72 27.72
C GLU A 3 -26.89 18.83 27.56
N THR A 4 -27.04 17.54 27.86
CA THR A 4 -26.04 16.55 27.47
C THR A 4 -26.08 16.45 25.94
N PRO A 5 -24.97 16.73 25.24
CA PRO A 5 -24.99 16.89 23.80
C PRO A 5 -25.34 15.56 23.13
N ASN A 6 -26.20 15.62 22.11
CA ASN A 6 -26.59 14.53 21.20
C ASN A 6 -25.37 13.87 20.52
N LYS A 7 -24.54 13.16 21.27
CA LYS A 7 -23.34 12.49 20.78
C LYS A 7 -23.66 11.03 20.52
N ILE A 8 -23.36 10.60 19.30
CA ILE A 8 -23.39 9.19 18.95
C ILE A 8 -22.06 8.57 19.38
N GLU A 9 -22.15 7.51 20.16
CA GLU A 9 -21.01 6.75 20.64
C GLU A 9 -20.81 5.52 19.77
N PHE A 10 -19.56 5.21 19.45
CA PHE A 10 -19.21 4.11 18.57
C PHE A 10 -18.33 3.10 19.29
N LYS A 11 -18.70 1.82 19.19
CA LYS A 11 -17.81 0.71 19.52
C LYS A 11 -16.94 0.40 18.31
N MET A 12 -15.61 0.43 18.48
CA MET A 12 -14.69 0.04 17.42
C MET A 12 -14.88 -1.43 17.05
N LEU A 13 -14.81 -1.71 15.75
CA LEU A 13 -14.82 -3.04 15.19
C LEU A 13 -13.45 -3.35 14.61
N ASP A 14 -12.91 -4.50 15.00
CA ASP A 14 -11.83 -5.12 14.27
C ASP A 14 -12.36 -5.59 12.91
N HIS A 15 -11.50 -5.52 11.91
CA HIS A 15 -11.83 -5.97 10.57
C HIS A 15 -10.67 -6.76 10.01
N GLU A 16 -10.99 -7.81 9.27
CA GLU A 16 -10.04 -8.58 8.52
C GLU A 16 -10.25 -8.31 7.03
N ARG A 17 -9.15 -8.32 6.29
CA ARG A 17 -9.20 -8.14 4.85
C ARG A 17 -9.50 -9.49 4.21
N LEU A 18 -10.62 -9.58 3.49
CA LEU A 18 -11.03 -10.81 2.81
C LEU A 18 -10.16 -11.15 1.59
N GLU A 19 -9.74 -10.15 0.80
CA GLU A 19 -8.94 -10.34 -0.43
C GLU A 19 -7.84 -9.29 -0.62
N ASN A 20 -6.85 -9.58 -1.48
CA ASN A 20 -5.78 -8.64 -1.83
C ASN A 20 -6.20 -7.68 -2.96
N ASP A 21 -7.20 -6.84 -2.70
CA ASP A 21 -7.70 -5.87 -3.67
C ASP A 21 -6.75 -4.69 -3.86
N PHE A 22 -5.91 -4.78 -4.87
CA PHE A 22 -5.35 -3.59 -5.50
C PHE A 22 -5.85 -3.52 -6.93
N VAL A 23 -6.44 -2.39 -7.30
CA VAL A 23 -6.77 -2.12 -8.69
C VAL A 23 -5.49 -1.65 -9.38
N SER A 24 -5.06 -2.36 -10.41
CA SER A 24 -3.85 -2.04 -11.17
C SER A 24 -4.22 -1.34 -12.47
N PHE A 25 -3.60 -0.18 -12.71
CA PHE A 25 -3.73 0.59 -13.94
C PHE A 25 -2.39 0.60 -14.66
N LYS A 26 -2.41 0.38 -15.97
CA LYS A 26 -1.26 0.59 -16.84
C LYS A 26 -1.45 1.90 -17.60
N LEU A 27 -0.56 2.85 -17.38
CA LEU A 27 -0.56 4.16 -18.05
C LEU A 27 0.01 4.04 -19.48
N GLU A 28 -0.23 5.05 -20.31
CA GLU A 28 0.21 5.07 -21.73
C GLU A 28 1.74 4.93 -21.88
N ASP A 29 2.50 5.49 -20.95
CA ASP A 29 3.96 5.39 -20.90
C ASP A 29 4.46 3.99 -20.43
N GLY A 30 3.54 3.10 -20.04
CA GLY A 30 3.77 1.76 -19.51
C GLY A 30 4.06 1.70 -18.02
N THR A 31 3.95 2.80 -17.28
CA THR A 31 3.98 2.83 -15.82
C THR A 31 2.78 2.07 -15.24
N ILE A 32 2.99 1.33 -14.16
CA ILE A 32 1.93 0.63 -13.44
C ILE A 32 1.61 1.39 -12.16
N VAL A 33 0.37 1.78 -11.99
CA VAL A 33 -0.17 2.37 -10.75
C VAL A 33 -1.05 1.33 -10.08
N LYS A 34 -0.72 0.95 -8.85
CA LYS A 34 -1.56 0.11 -8.00
C LYS A 34 -2.25 0.99 -6.97
N VAL A 35 -3.58 0.95 -6.97
CA VAL A 35 -4.43 1.65 -6.01
C VAL A 35 -4.97 0.63 -5.03
N LYS A 36 -4.69 0.82 -3.75
CA LYS A 36 -5.20 -0.01 -2.67
C LYS A 36 -6.06 0.85 -1.75
N VAL A 37 -7.29 0.39 -1.49
CA VAL A 37 -8.17 0.98 -0.47
C VAL A 37 -8.00 0.17 0.81
N ASP A 38 -7.79 0.85 1.94
CA ASP A 38 -7.72 0.26 3.28
C ASP A 38 -8.82 0.86 4.17
N LEU A 39 -9.27 0.09 5.17
CA LEU A 39 -10.12 0.58 6.26
C LEU A 39 -9.22 0.97 7.43
N ASP A 40 -9.31 2.21 7.88
CA ASP A 40 -8.49 2.71 8.99
C ASP A 40 -9.21 2.53 10.34
N ARG A 41 -10.51 2.82 10.37
CA ARG A 41 -11.34 2.71 11.56
C ARG A 41 -12.76 2.36 11.16
N VAL A 42 -13.31 1.34 11.80
CA VAL A 42 -14.72 0.99 11.69
C VAL A 42 -15.32 1.05 13.09
N GLY A 43 -16.49 1.67 13.20
CA GLY A 43 -17.25 1.70 14.44
C GLY A 43 -18.73 1.47 14.17
N ILE A 44 -19.39 0.78 15.09
CA ILE A 44 -20.85 0.64 15.12
C ILE A 44 -21.40 1.49 16.25
N ALA A 45 -22.45 2.26 15.98
CA ALA A 45 -23.10 3.08 17.00
C ALA A 45 -23.75 2.19 18.07
N ILE A 46 -23.56 2.54 19.34
CA ILE A 46 -24.13 1.77 20.48
C ILE A 46 -25.37 2.42 21.08
N ASN A 47 -25.58 3.71 20.83
CA ASN A 47 -26.68 4.51 21.37
C ASN A 47 -27.52 5.18 20.28
N PHE A 48 -27.33 4.80 19.02
CA PHE A 48 -28.06 5.32 17.86
C PHE A 48 -28.28 4.21 16.83
N THR A 49 -29.48 4.21 16.24
CA THR A 49 -29.82 3.38 15.08
C THR A 49 -30.33 4.29 13.98
N ASN A 50 -30.20 3.84 12.73
CA ASN A 50 -30.80 4.54 11.60
C ASN A 50 -32.32 4.59 11.75
N PRO A 51 -33.01 5.54 11.08
CA PRO A 51 -34.47 5.64 11.13
C PRO A 51 -35.22 4.37 10.70
N ASP A 52 -34.59 3.52 9.88
CA ASP A 52 -35.11 2.22 9.44
C ASP A 52 -34.83 1.08 10.44
N GLY A 53 -34.24 1.37 11.59
CA GLY A 53 -33.88 0.42 12.63
C GLY A 53 -32.57 -0.32 12.39
N THR A 54 -31.86 -0.06 11.29
CA THR A 54 -30.57 -0.70 11.00
C THR A 54 -29.43 -0.11 11.84
N PRO A 55 -28.34 -0.86 12.06
CA PRO A 55 -27.18 -0.32 12.77
C PRO A 55 -26.51 0.82 11.99
N HIS A 56 -26.07 1.85 12.70
CA HIS A 56 -25.34 2.97 12.10
C HIS A 56 -23.84 2.73 12.21
N TYR A 57 -23.13 2.74 11.08
CA TYR A 57 -21.69 2.52 11.02
C TYR A 57 -20.93 3.82 10.70
N ALA A 58 -19.82 4.04 11.39
CA ALA A 58 -18.82 5.04 11.05
C ALA A 58 -17.60 4.33 10.44
N ILE A 59 -17.30 4.65 9.18
CA ILE A 59 -16.21 4.02 8.42
C ILE A 59 -15.23 5.10 7.99
N ASN A 60 -13.95 4.90 8.30
CA ASN A 60 -12.85 5.70 7.81
C ASN A 60 -11.98 4.85 6.88
N THR A 61 -11.64 5.40 5.71
CA THR A 61 -10.89 4.71 4.66
C THR A 61 -9.67 5.50 4.25
N SER A 62 -8.59 4.82 3.88
CA SER A 62 -7.41 5.42 3.27
C SER A 62 -7.12 4.82 1.90
N VAL A 63 -6.42 5.60 1.07
CA VAL A 63 -5.94 5.16 -0.24
C VAL A 63 -4.42 5.13 -0.24
N LYS A 64 -3.85 3.97 -0.55
CA LYS A 64 -2.40 3.77 -0.72
C LYS A 64 -2.08 3.58 -2.19
N LEU A 65 -1.16 4.40 -2.68
CA LEU A 65 -0.70 4.37 -4.07
C LEU A 65 0.70 3.76 -4.16
N SER A 66 0.89 2.82 -5.07
CA SER A 66 2.21 2.30 -5.44
C SER A 66 2.44 2.53 -6.93
N ILE A 67 3.49 3.28 -7.26
CA ILE A 67 3.84 3.65 -8.62
C ILE A 67 5.09 2.88 -9.03
N ILE A 68 4.97 2.09 -10.09
CA ILE A 68 6.06 1.30 -10.67
C ILE A 68 6.37 1.89 -12.05
N PRO A 69 7.37 2.79 -12.14
CA PRO A 69 7.72 3.40 -13.41
C PRO A 69 8.31 2.35 -14.37
N LYS A 70 8.05 2.49 -15.67
CA LYS A 70 8.62 1.61 -16.71
C LYS A 70 10.14 1.71 -16.77
N ASN A 71 10.68 2.92 -16.67
CA ASN A 71 12.11 3.20 -16.79
C ASN A 71 12.80 3.17 -15.42
N LYS A 72 12.92 2.00 -14.80
CA LYS A 72 13.77 1.82 -13.62
C LYS A 72 15.24 1.83 -14.06
N LYS A 73 15.92 2.95 -13.84
CA LYS A 73 17.38 3.06 -14.06
C LYS A 73 18.10 2.71 -12.75
N PHE A 74 19.13 1.89 -12.84
CA PHE A 74 20.10 1.70 -11.77
C PHE A 74 21.49 2.04 -12.31
N SER A 75 22.36 2.56 -11.46
CA SER A 75 23.74 2.89 -11.82
C SER A 75 24.67 2.02 -11.00
N VAL A 76 25.69 1.46 -11.65
CA VAL A 76 26.81 0.78 -11.01
C VAL A 76 28.09 1.49 -11.39
N GLU A 77 29.03 1.61 -10.44
CA GLU A 77 30.34 2.18 -10.74
C GLU A 77 31.06 1.33 -11.78
N LYS A 78 31.64 1.98 -12.80
CA LYS A 78 32.39 1.30 -13.88
C LYS A 78 33.50 0.39 -13.36
N LYS A 79 34.04 0.66 -12.16
CA LYS A 79 35.09 -0.14 -11.51
C LYS A 79 34.60 -1.52 -11.07
N SER A 80 33.30 -1.69 -10.82
CA SER A 80 32.69 -2.95 -10.39
C SER A 80 32.41 -3.91 -11.56
N VAL A 81 32.55 -3.45 -12.81
CA VAL A 81 32.19 -4.20 -14.04
C VAL A 81 33.42 -4.80 -14.73
N LYS A 82 34.66 -4.47 -14.31
CA LYS A 82 35.85 -5.15 -14.84
C LYS A 82 36.05 -6.50 -14.16
N GLY A 83 35.55 -7.54 -14.82
CA GLY A 83 36.01 -8.91 -14.62
C GLY A 83 37.54 -8.96 -14.68
N LYS A 84 38.15 -9.67 -13.74
CA LYS A 84 39.57 -10.00 -13.76
C LYS A 84 39.85 -10.69 -15.10
N GLN A 85 40.51 -9.98 -16.01
CA GLN A 85 41.11 -10.57 -17.19
C GLN A 85 42.24 -11.46 -16.68
N SER A 86 41.99 -12.77 -16.61
CA SER A 86 43.00 -13.77 -16.29
C SER A 86 44.06 -13.73 -17.39
N SER A 87 45.20 -13.12 -17.11
CA SER A 87 46.41 -13.33 -17.91
C SER A 87 46.77 -14.83 -17.83
N PRO A 88 46.98 -15.53 -18.96
CA PRO A 88 47.51 -16.89 -18.90
C PRO A 88 48.90 -16.86 -18.27
N PRO A 89 49.28 -17.85 -17.42
CA PRO A 89 50.62 -17.92 -16.88
C PRO A 89 51.61 -18.13 -18.02
N ASN A 90 52.58 -17.22 -18.18
CA ASN A 90 53.74 -17.45 -19.03
C ASN A 90 54.47 -18.70 -18.52
N GLN A 91 54.38 -19.80 -19.26
CA GLN A 91 55.28 -20.94 -19.10
C GLN A 91 56.69 -20.46 -19.45
N MET A 92 57.53 -20.26 -18.44
CA MET A 92 58.98 -20.12 -18.63
C MET A 92 59.55 -21.52 -18.85
N PHE A 93 59.88 -21.83 -20.11
CA PHE A 93 60.90 -22.83 -20.44
C PHE A 93 62.22 -22.07 -20.66
N SER A 94 63.18 -22.24 -19.76
CA SER A 94 64.64 -22.30 -19.98
C SER A 94 65.32 -22.49 -18.63
#